data_AF-A0AA42B272-F1
#
_entry.id   AF-A0AA42B272-F1
#
_cell.length_a   1.000
_cell.length_b   1.000
_cell.length_c   1.000
_cell.angle_alpha   90.00
_cell.angle_beta   90.00
_cell.angle_gamma   90.00
#
_symmetry.space_group_name_H-M   'P 1'
#
loop_
_entity.id
_entity.type
_entity.pdbx_description
1 polymer ?
#
loop_
_entity_poly.entity_id
_entity_poly.type
_entity_poly.pdbx_seq_one_letter_code
_entity_poly.pdbx_strand_id
1 'polypeptide(L)' 'GRFEILCLSGTYLLTDNAGSRGRSGALSISLSSPDGRVIGGGVGGTLIAATPVQ' A
#
# COMPACT_ATOMS: atom_id res chain seq x y z
N GLY A 1 12.11 -8.61 3.70
CA GLY A 1 11.61 -9.99 3.89
C GLY A 1 10.37 -10.21 3.04
N ARG A 2 9.87 -11.46 2.96
CA ARG A 2 8.55 -11.75 2.38
C ARG A 2 7.51 -11.74 3.50
N PHE A 3 6.40 -11.07 3.25
CA PHE A 3 5.29 -10.91 4.20
C PHE A 3 3.99 -11.19 3.47
N GLU A 4 2.99 -11.65 4.21
CA GLU A 4 1.62 -11.75 3.70
C GLU A 4 0.88 -10.45 3.95
N ILE A 5 0.08 -10.03 2.96
CA ILE A 5 -0.78 -8.85 3.09
C ILE A 5 -2.06 -9.29 3.79
N LEU A 6 -2.27 -8.82 5.01
CA LEU A 6 -3.49 -9.10 5.77
C LEU A 6 -4.59 -8.11 5.45
N CYS A 7 -4.22 -6.83 5.32
CA CYS A 7 -5.13 -5.76 5.00
C CYS A 7 -4.37 -4.61 4.31
N LEU A 8 -4.94 -4.08 3.24
CA LEU A 8 -4.49 -2.88 2.55
C LEU A 8 -5.69 -1.96 2.37
N SER A 9 -5.58 -0.74 2.87
CA SER A 9 -6.63 0.26 2.76
C SER A 9 -6.02 1.61 2.45
N GLY A 10 -6.84 2.52 1.94
CA GLY A 10 -6.39 3.88 1.68
C GLY A 10 -7.34 4.69 0.85
N THR A 11 -6.87 5.87 0.47
CA THR A 11 -7.60 6.83 -0.35
C THR A 11 -6.83 7.09 -1.63
N TYR A 12 -7.58 7.37 -2.69
CA TYR A 12 -7.02 7.73 -3.98
C TYR A 12 -7.79 8.93 -4.52
N LEU A 13 -7.06 10.00 -4.80
CA LEU A 13 -7.58 11.24 -5.34
C LEU A 13 -6.92 11.50 -6.69
N LEU A 14 -7.76 11.62 -7.71
CA LEU A 14 -7.34 12.10 -9.02
C LEU A 14 -7.50 13.61 -9.04
N THR A 15 -6.41 14.34 -9.23
CA THR A 15 -6.46 15.79 -9.38
C THR A 15 -6.23 16.14 -10.83
N ASP A 16 -7.22 16.76 -11.46
CA ASP A 16 -7.08 17.31 -12.81
C ASP A 16 -6.56 18.74 -12.72
N ASN A 17 -5.24 18.91 -12.80
CA ASN A 17 -4.62 20.22 -12.85
C ASN A 17 -4.31 20.54 -14.32
N ALA A 18 -5.25 21.17 -15.03
CA ALA A 18 -5.09 21.85 -16.33
C ALA A 18 -3.79 21.52 -17.12
N GLY A 19 -3.61 20.25 -17.52
CA GLY A 19 -2.46 19.76 -18.30
C GLY A 19 -1.59 18.66 -17.64
N SER A 20 -1.67 18.44 -16.32
CA SER A 20 -1.02 17.31 -15.66
C SER A 20 -2.02 16.51 -14.80
N ARG A 21 -2.08 15.19 -15.02
CA ARG A 21 -2.85 14.28 -14.16
C ARG A 21 -2.03 13.97 -12.92
N GLY A 22 -2.30 14.72 -11.86
CA GLY A 22 -1.79 14.39 -10.52
C GLY A 22 -2.58 13.24 -9.91
N ARG A 23 -1.89 12.41 -9.13
CA ARG A 23 -2.49 11.36 -8.30
C ARG A 23 -1.98 11.56 -6.89
N SER A 24 -2.89 11.71 -5.94
CA SER A 24 -2.57 11.84 -4.51
C SER A 24 -3.40 10.85 -3.71
N GLY A 25 -3.00 10.60 -2.46
CA GLY A 25 -3.63 9.61 -1.62
C GLY A 25 -2.69 9.12 -0.53
N ALA A 26 -3.24 8.34 0.39
CA ALA A 26 -2.48 7.67 1.44
C ALA A 26 -2.91 6.21 1.52
N LEU A 27 -1.95 5.32 1.73
CA LEU A 27 -2.18 3.91 1.96
C LEU A 27 -1.74 3.55 3.37
N SER A 28 -2.51 2.68 4.01
CA SER A 28 -2.18 1.98 5.25
C SER A 28 -2.22 0.48 5.03
N ILE A 29 -1.32 -0.24 5.68
CA ILE A 29 -1.15 -1.68 5.47
C ILE A 29 -0.97 -2.41 6.80
N SER A 30 -1.43 -3.66 6.86
CA SER A 30 -1.10 -4.65 7.88
C SER A 30 -0.51 -5.89 7.22
N LEU A 31 0.62 -6.36 7.75
CA LEU A 31 1.41 -7.46 7.22
C LEU A 31 1.67 -8.52 8.28
N SER A 32 1.65 -9.80 7.91
CA SER A 32 2.19 -10.90 8.73
C SER A 32 3.58 -11.30 8.26
N SER A 33 4.47 -11.44 9.23
CA SER A 33 5.76 -12.09 9.06
C SER A 33 5.59 -13.62 9.03
N PRO A 34 6.53 -14.37 8.41
CA PRO A 34 6.51 -15.84 8.44
C PRO A 34 6.57 -16.44 9.85
N ASP A 35 7.01 -15.68 10.85
CA ASP A 35 7.03 -16.07 12.26
C ASP A 35 5.70 -15.78 13.01
N GLY A 36 4.68 -15.31 12.30
CA GLY A 36 3.35 -15.01 12.85
C GLY A 36 3.21 -13.62 13.48
N ARG A 37 4.25 -12.78 13.48
CA ARG A 37 4.14 -11.41 13.99
C ARG A 37 3.44 -10.50 13.01
N VAL A 38 2.61 -9.59 13.52
CA VAL A 38 1.90 -8.58 12.72
C VAL A 38 2.57 -7.22 12.87
N ILE A 39 2.75 -6.53 11.75
CA ILE A 39 3.21 -5.15 11.68
C ILE A 39 2.26 -4.33 10.80
N GLY A 40 2.13 -3.04 11.07
CA GLY A 40 1.28 -2.17 10.25
C GLY A 40 1.64 -0.69 10.39
N GLY A 41 1.09 0.12 9.48
CA GLY A 41 1.32 1.57 9.44
C GLY A 41 1.05 2.17 8.06
N GLY A 42 1.41 3.45 7.92
CA GLY A 42 1.35 4.17 6.65
C GLY A 42 2.45 3.74 5.68
N VAL A 43 2.15 3.75 4.39
CA VAL A 43 3.10 3.40 3.33
C VAL A 43 3.83 4.64 2.84
N GLY A 44 5.11 4.78 3.19
CA GLY A 44 5.95 5.93 2.81
C GLY A 44 6.63 5.82 1.44
N GLY A 45 6.45 4.72 0.71
CA GLY A 45 7.13 4.46 -0.57
C GLY A 45 6.59 3.23 -1.30
N THR A 46 7.31 2.73 -2.30
CA THR A 46 6.85 1.59 -3.11
C THR A 46 6.95 0.27 -2.35
N LEU A 47 5.90 -0.54 -2.42
CA LEU A 47 5.92 -1.95 -2.04
C LEU A 47 5.91 -2.83 -3.29
N ILE A 48 6.58 -3.98 -3.22
CA ILE A 48 6.66 -4.94 -4.33
C ILE A 48 5.92 -6.21 -3.92
N ALA A 49 4.91 -6.59 -4.70
CA ALA A 49 4.19 -7.83 -4.50
C ALA A 49 5.05 -9.02 -4.97
N ALA A 50 5.20 -10.03 -4.10
CA ALA A 50 5.94 -11.25 -4.44
C ALA A 50 5.14 -12.19 -5.36
N THR A 51 3.82 -12.04 -5.38
CA THR A 51 2.82 -12.79 -6.14
C THR A 51 1.69 -11.84 -6.56
N PRO A 52 0.78 -12.23 -7.48
CA PRO A 52 -0.44 -11.47 -7.72
C PRO A 52 -1.22 -11.22 -6.42
N VAL A 53 -1.84 -10.04 -6.31
CA VAL A 53 -2.67 -9.59 -5.20
C VAL A 53 -4.02 -9.09 -5.74
N GLN A 54 -5.06 -9.09 -4.92
CA GLN A 54 -6.40 -8.61 -5.27
C GLN A 54 -6.85 -7.49 -4.34
#